data_AF-A0A959T3H5-F1
#
_entry.id   AF-A0A959T3H5-F1
#
_cell.length_a   1.000
_cell.length_b   1.000
_cell.length_c   1.000
_cell.angle_alpha   90.00
_cell.angle_beta   90.00
_cell.angle_gamma   90.00
#
_symmetry.space_group_name_H-M   'P 1'
#
loop_
_entity.id
_entity.type
_entity.pdbx_description
1 polymer ?
#
loop_
_entity_poly.entity_id
_entity_poly.type
_entity_poly.pdbx_seq_one_letter_code
_entity_poly.pdbx_strand_id
1 'polypeptide(L)'
;MEEQAERFTDEPNLLFSVLSNRIYVASRLGLHEEARRLLKRFRLLPLQWHKAPDPDLELKVFATGSSLEMALYARSGRFEEGVVLEKALVKGLEQHGERLSPLRQSGLCYQMAYLQFGAGHPDRALKWSHRQL
;
A
#
# COMPACT_ATOMS: atom_id res chain seq x y z
N MET A 1 22.05 -7.20 7.19
CA MET A 1 20.66 -6.87 7.59
C MET A 1 19.85 -8.10 8.00
N GLU A 2 20.29 -9.33 7.72
CA GLU A 2 19.58 -10.56 8.11
C GLU A 2 19.84 -10.97 9.57
N GLU A 3 20.98 -10.57 10.16
CA GLU A 3 21.37 -10.86 11.56
C GLU A 3 20.55 -10.16 12.66
N GLN A 4 19.59 -9.28 12.32
CA GLN A 4 18.79 -8.58 13.35
C GLN A 4 17.29 -8.85 13.28
N ALA A 5 16.84 -9.81 12.47
CA ALA A 5 15.41 -10.12 12.33
C ALA A 5 14.76 -10.50 13.68
N GLU A 6 15.49 -11.20 14.55
CA GLU A 6 15.02 -11.62 15.88
C GLU A 6 14.79 -10.45 16.85
N ARG A 7 15.50 -9.32 16.69
CA ARG A 7 15.30 -8.14 17.55
C ARG A 7 14.01 -7.37 17.25
N PHE A 8 13.40 -7.60 16.09
CA PHE A 8 12.19 -6.90 15.67
C PHE A 8 10.92 -7.75 15.83
N THR A 9 11.05 -8.99 16.32
CA THR A 9 9.91 -9.88 16.59
C THR A 9 9.00 -9.33 17.70
N ASP A 10 9.58 -8.58 18.64
CA ASP A 10 8.86 -7.99 19.77
C ASP A 10 8.25 -6.61 19.48
N GLU A 11 8.61 -5.96 18.35
CA GLU A 11 8.13 -4.63 17.97
C GLU A 11 7.59 -4.59 16.53
N PRO A 12 6.42 -5.22 16.28
CA PRO A 12 5.83 -5.33 14.94
C PRO A 12 5.64 -3.97 14.25
N ASN A 13 5.28 -2.95 15.02
CA ASN A 13 5.06 -1.59 14.54
C ASN A 13 6.35 -0.91 14.04
N LEU A 14 7.46 -1.14 14.72
CA LEU A 14 8.76 -0.59 14.33
C LEU A 14 9.20 -1.20 13.00
N LEU A 15 9.06 -2.52 12.85
CA LEU A 15 9.41 -3.23 11.62
C LEU A 15 8.60 -2.74 10.42
N PHE A 16 7.28 -2.56 10.58
CA PHE A 16 6.43 -1.97 9.53
C PHE A 16 6.84 -0.54 9.17
N SER A 17 7.28 0.25 10.14
CA SER A 17 7.68 1.64 9.93
C SER A 17 9.01 1.71 9.16
N VAL A 18 10.00 0.89 9.54
CA VAL A 18 11.29 0.80 8.85
C VAL A 18 11.11 0.30 7.42
N LEU A 19 10.31 -0.75 7.22
CA LEU A 19 10.07 -1.31 5.89
C LEU A 19 9.32 -0.32 4.99
N SER A 20 8.26 0.33 5.48
CA SER A 20 7.50 1.29 4.67
C SER A 20 8.36 2.49 4.24
N ASN A 21 9.18 3.03 5.13
CA ASN A 21 10.12 4.10 4.83
C ASN A 21 11.18 3.67 3.80
N ARG A 22 11.74 2.47 3.95
CA ARG A 22 12.70 1.93 2.98
C ARG A 22 12.07 1.73 1.60
N ILE A 23 10.84 1.22 1.53
CA ILE A 23 10.09 1.10 0.26
C ILE A 23 9.89 2.48 -0.36
N TYR A 24 9.48 3.47 0.43
CA TYR A 24 9.27 4.84 -0.05
C TYR A 24 10.56 5.42 -0.65
N VAL A 25 11.68 5.35 0.07
CA VAL A 25 12.98 5.88 -0.39
C VAL A 25 13.47 5.14 -1.63
N ALA A 26 13.45 3.80 -1.63
CA ALA A 26 13.83 3.01 -2.80
C ALA A 26 13.00 3.39 -4.04
N SER A 27 11.68 3.57 -3.86
CA SER A 27 10.77 4.03 -4.91
C SER A 27 11.11 5.45 -5.41
N ARG A 28 11.55 6.37 -4.53
CA ARG A 28 11.99 7.72 -4.93
C ARG A 28 13.30 7.73 -5.72
N LEU A 29 14.18 6.77 -5.45
CA LEU A 29 15.48 6.64 -6.10
C LEU A 29 15.42 5.86 -7.43
N GLY A 30 14.24 5.44 -7.88
CA GLY A 30 14.08 4.63 -9.09
C GLY A 30 14.47 3.15 -8.91
N LEU A 31 14.75 2.72 -7.66
CA LEU A 31 15.09 1.34 -7.32
C LEU A 31 13.82 0.47 -7.25
N HIS A 32 13.09 0.39 -8.36
CA HIS A 32 11.73 -0.16 -8.41
C HIS A 32 11.67 -1.66 -8.07
N GLU A 33 12.67 -2.45 -8.48
CA GLU A 33 12.73 -3.88 -8.14
C GLU A 33 12.99 -4.11 -6.65
N GLU A 34 13.85 -3.30 -6.04
CA GLU A 34 14.07 -3.37 -4.60
C GLU A 34 12.80 -2.99 -3.84
N ALA A 35 12.13 -1.90 -4.26
CA ALA A 35 10.87 -1.48 -3.68
C ALA A 35 9.79 -2.58 -3.80
N ARG A 36 9.68 -3.27 -4.94
CA ARG A 36 8.76 -4.42 -5.15
C ARG A 36 9.08 -5.57 -4.20
N ARG A 37 10.35 -5.96 -4.10
CA ARG A 37 10.79 -7.04 -3.19
C ARG A 37 10.47 -6.70 -1.73
N LEU A 38 10.74 -5.47 -1.31
CA LEU A 38 10.45 -5.00 0.03
C LEU A 38 8.95 -4.94 0.31
N LEU A 39 8.13 -4.49 -0.66
CA LEU A 39 6.68 -4.47 -0.57
C LEU A 39 6.09 -5.88 -0.43
N LYS A 40 6.61 -6.86 -1.18
CA LYS A 40 6.23 -8.27 -1.01
C LYS A 40 6.51 -8.75 0.41
N ARG A 41 7.69 -8.43 0.96
CA ARG A 41 8.04 -8.74 2.35
C ARG A 41 7.10 -8.05 3.35
N PHE A 42 6.81 -6.76 3.15
CA PHE A 42 5.89 -6.00 3.99
C PHE A 42 4.51 -6.67 4.08
N ARG A 43 3.97 -7.16 2.96
CA ARG A 43 2.66 -7.84 2.92
C ARG A 43 2.65 -9.21 3.57
N LEU A 44 3.76 -9.95 3.48
CA LEU A 44 3.86 -11.30 4.03
C LEU A 44 4.25 -11.29 5.51
N LEU A 45 4.68 -10.15 6.05
CA LEU A 45 5.15 -10.03 7.42
C LEU A 45 4.11 -10.49 8.48
N PRO A 46 2.80 -10.14 8.39
CA PRO A 46 1.82 -10.63 9.35
C PRO A 46 1.70 -12.14 9.44
N LEU A 47 1.94 -12.86 8.33
CA LEU A 47 1.83 -14.32 8.27
C LEU A 47 2.96 -15.03 9.05
N GLN A 48 4.02 -14.30 9.39
CA GLN A 48 5.16 -14.83 10.12
C GLN A 48 4.95 -14.74 11.64
N TRP A 49 3.85 -14.15 12.11
CA TRP A 49 3.56 -14.01 13.53
C TRP A 49 2.57 -15.07 14.01
N HIS A 50 2.91 -15.71 15.13
CA HIS A 50 2.13 -16.80 15.72
C HIS A 50 0.80 -16.35 16.37
N LYS A 51 0.58 -15.03 16.52
CA LYS A 51 -0.69 -14.48 17.02
C LYS A 51 -1.57 -14.06 15.84
N ALA A 52 -2.88 -14.31 15.98
CA ALA A 52 -3.88 -13.86 15.01
C ALA A 52 -3.67 -12.37 14.68
N PRO A 53 -3.84 -11.94 13.42
CA PRO A 53 -3.60 -10.55 13.04
C PRO A 53 -4.48 -9.63 13.88
N ASP A 54 -3.84 -8.72 14.61
CA ASP A 54 -4.53 -7.62 15.29
C ASP A 54 -5.31 -6.81 14.23
N PRO A 55 -6.61 -6.52 14.42
CA PRO A 55 -7.39 -5.70 13.50
C PRO A 55 -6.72 -4.35 13.15
N ASP A 56 -5.95 -3.74 14.06
CA ASP A 56 -5.19 -2.52 13.79
C ASP A 56 -4.00 -2.75 12.86
N LEU A 57 -3.41 -3.94 12.94
CA LEU A 57 -2.34 -4.37 12.08
C LEU A 57 -2.82 -4.64 10.66
N GLU A 58 -3.94 -5.33 10.50
CA GLU A 58 -4.56 -5.56 9.18
C GLU A 58 -4.87 -4.23 8.48
N LEU A 59 -5.47 -3.29 9.23
CA LEU A 59 -5.74 -1.93 8.76
C LEU A 59 -4.47 -1.23 8.28
N LYS A 60 -3.37 -1.30 9.06
CA LYS A 60 -2.08 -0.70 8.70
C LYS A 60 -1.49 -1.36 7.45
N VAL A 61 -1.48 -2.68 7.38
CA VAL A 61 -0.96 -3.44 6.23
C VAL A 61 -1.73 -3.09 4.97
N PHE A 62 -3.06 -3.03 5.05
CA PHE A 62 -3.91 -2.62 3.96
C PHE A 62 -3.61 -1.19 3.51
N ALA A 63 -3.72 -0.21 4.41
CA ALA A 63 -3.61 1.20 4.06
C ALA A 63 -2.22 1.57 3.55
N THR A 64 -1.18 1.24 4.31
CA THR A 64 0.21 1.55 3.95
C THR A 64 0.66 0.71 2.76
N GLY A 65 0.33 -0.58 2.73
CA GLY A 65 0.71 -1.47 1.63
C GLY A 65 0.09 -1.05 0.30
N SER A 66 -1.21 -0.73 0.29
CA SER A 66 -1.90 -0.27 -0.92
C SER A 66 -1.36 1.06 -1.41
N SER A 67 -1.14 2.01 -0.50
CA SER A 67 -0.60 3.32 -0.87
C SER A 67 0.82 3.23 -1.47
N LEU A 68 1.70 2.41 -0.87
CA LEU A 68 3.05 2.19 -1.38
C LEU A 68 3.05 1.47 -2.73
N GLU A 69 2.18 0.49 -2.91
CA GLU A 69 2.08 -0.26 -4.16
C GLU A 69 1.59 0.63 -5.31
N MET A 70 0.51 1.37 -5.10
CA MET A 70 -0.02 2.30 -6.10
C MET A 70 1.02 3.38 -6.46
N ALA A 71 1.72 3.92 -5.46
CA ALA A 71 2.79 4.88 -5.69
C ALA A 71 3.96 4.28 -6.51
N LEU A 72 4.25 2.98 -6.32
CA LEU A 72 5.30 2.30 -7.06
C LEU A 72 4.93 2.10 -8.53
N TYR A 73 3.69 1.68 -8.83
CA TYR A 73 3.19 1.60 -10.21
C TYR A 73 3.19 2.97 -10.89
N ALA A 74 2.64 3.98 -10.21
CA ALA A 74 2.60 5.35 -10.69
C ALA A 74 3.99 5.90 -11.06
N ARG A 75 4.99 5.72 -10.18
CA ARG A 75 6.35 6.24 -10.40
C ARG A 75 7.15 5.46 -11.44
N SER A 76 6.84 4.18 -11.63
CA SER A 76 7.48 3.37 -12.66
C SER A 76 6.79 3.46 -14.02
N GLY A 77 5.73 4.27 -14.14
CA GLY A 77 4.93 4.42 -15.38
C GLY A 77 4.10 3.18 -15.73
N ARG A 78 4.01 2.20 -14.81
CA ARG A 78 3.33 0.91 -15.01
C ARG A 78 1.85 1.04 -14.64
N PHE A 79 1.16 1.97 -15.27
CA PHE A 79 -0.22 2.34 -14.92
C PHE A 79 -1.21 1.19 -15.13
N GLU A 80 -1.11 0.48 -16.26
CA GLU A 80 -1.97 -0.66 -16.59
C GLU A 80 -1.91 -1.79 -15.55
N GLU A 81 -0.72 -2.02 -15.00
CA GLU A 81 -0.56 -3.00 -13.93
C GLU A 81 -1.11 -2.49 -12.60
N GLY A 82 -1.01 -1.18 -12.36
CA GLY A 82 -1.55 -0.53 -11.18
C GLY A 82 -3.08 -0.57 -11.11
N VAL A 83 -3.78 -0.41 -12.24
CA VAL A 83 -5.26 -0.42 -12.25
C VAL A 83 -5.84 -1.80 -11.93
N VAL A 84 -5.07 -2.88 -12.08
CA VAL A 84 -5.49 -4.24 -11.65
C VAL A 84 -5.76 -4.29 -10.13
N LEU A 85 -5.14 -3.40 -9.35
CA LEU A 85 -5.35 -3.31 -7.90
C LEU A 85 -6.75 -2.81 -7.52
N GLU A 86 -7.51 -2.23 -8.45
CA GLU A 86 -8.81 -1.60 -8.20
C GLU A 86 -9.75 -2.52 -7.39
N LYS A 87 -9.87 -3.79 -7.79
CA LYS A 87 -10.74 -4.76 -7.10
C LYS A 87 -10.30 -5.01 -5.66
N ALA A 88 -9.00 -5.16 -5.44
CA ALA A 88 -8.45 -5.38 -4.10
C ALA A 88 -8.62 -4.14 -3.22
N LEU A 89 -8.46 -2.94 -3.80
CA LEU A 89 -8.65 -1.68 -3.10
C LEU A 89 -10.11 -1.49 -2.67
N VAL A 90 -11.08 -1.76 -3.55
CA VAL A 90 -12.52 -1.67 -3.23
C VAL A 90 -12.84 -2.59 -2.06
N LYS A 91 -12.44 -3.86 -2.14
CA LYS A 91 -12.67 -4.84 -1.05
C LYS A 91 -12.05 -4.37 0.27
N GLY A 92 -10.83 -3.87 0.25
CA GLY A 92 -10.18 -3.40 1.47
C GLY A 92 -10.82 -2.13 2.05
N LEU A 93 -11.32 -1.22 1.20
CA LEU A 93 -12.09 -0.06 1.64
C LEU A 93 -13.45 -0.47 2.24
N GLU A 94 -14.11 -1.50 1.73
CA GLU A 94 -15.34 -2.05 2.33
C GLU A 94 -15.05 -2.71 3.69
N GLN A 95 -13.93 -3.41 3.83
CA GLN A 95 -13.56 -4.11 5.06
C GLN A 95 -13.02 -3.20 6.16
N HIS A 96 -12.29 -2.15 5.78
CA HIS A 96 -11.50 -1.35 6.71
C HIS A 96 -11.84 0.15 6.69
N GLY A 97 -12.69 0.58 5.74
CA GLY A 97 -12.98 1.98 5.47
C GLY A 97 -13.38 2.75 6.71
N GLU A 98 -14.37 2.29 7.47
CA GLU A 98 -14.87 3.01 8.66
C GLU A 98 -13.79 3.30 9.72
N ARG A 99 -12.71 2.51 9.73
CA ARG A 99 -11.59 2.65 10.67
C ARG A 99 -10.44 3.50 10.10
N LEU A 100 -10.50 3.88 8.82
CA LEU A 100 -9.55 4.80 8.21
C LEU A 100 -9.98 6.24 8.45
N SER A 101 -9.00 7.11 8.72
CA SER A 101 -9.26 8.54 8.72
C SER A 101 -9.71 9.00 7.32
N PRO A 102 -10.61 10.01 7.22
CA PRO A 102 -11.06 10.53 5.93
C PRO A 102 -9.92 10.91 4.99
N LEU A 103 -8.84 11.49 5.55
CA LEU A 103 -7.64 11.84 4.79
C LEU A 103 -6.96 10.62 4.16
N ARG A 104 -6.86 9.49 4.88
CA ARG A 104 -6.28 8.25 4.34
C ARG A 104 -7.16 7.64 3.28
N GLN A 105 -8.48 7.64 3.48
CA GLN A 105 -9.43 7.16 2.47
C GLN A 105 -9.33 7.98 1.18
N SER A 106 -9.41 9.31 1.29
CA SER A 106 -9.26 10.24 0.17
C SER A 106 -7.91 10.04 -0.53
N GLY A 107 -6.82 9.89 0.21
CA GLY A 107 -5.50 9.60 -0.35
C GLY A 107 -5.46 8.32 -1.19
N LEU A 108 -6.07 7.23 -0.70
CA LEU A 108 -6.15 5.97 -1.46
C LEU A 108 -7.02 6.11 -2.71
N CYS A 109 -8.18 6.77 -2.61
CA CYS A 109 -9.05 7.05 -3.75
C CYS A 109 -8.33 7.91 -4.80
N TYR A 110 -7.59 8.93 -4.37
CA TYR A 110 -6.81 9.79 -5.26
C TYR A 110 -5.72 9.02 -5.99
N GLN A 111 -4.98 8.15 -5.28
CA GLN A 111 -3.94 7.34 -5.90
C GLN A 111 -4.50 6.39 -6.96
N MET A 112 -5.68 5.80 -6.71
CA MET A 112 -6.36 4.98 -7.71
C MET A 112 -6.84 5.82 -8.89
N ALA A 113 -7.40 7.02 -8.64
CA ALA A 113 -7.77 7.95 -9.69
C ALA A 113 -6.57 8.32 -10.58
N TYR A 114 -5.41 8.58 -9.96
CA TYR A 114 -4.16 8.89 -10.66
C TYR A 114 -3.69 7.71 -11.52
N LEU A 115 -3.78 6.47 -11.02
CA LEU A 115 -3.45 5.28 -11.82
C LEU A 115 -4.39 5.11 -13.01
N GLN A 116 -5.71 5.25 -12.81
CA GLN A 116 -6.70 5.18 -13.88
C GLN A 116 -6.46 6.26 -14.94
N PHE A 117 -6.14 7.48 -14.51
CA PHE A 117 -5.83 8.56 -15.43
C PHE A 117 -4.55 8.27 -16.24
N GLY A 118 -3.49 7.81 -15.58
CA GLY A 118 -2.24 7.43 -16.25
C GLY A 118 -2.38 6.22 -17.19
N ALA A 119 -3.35 5.35 -16.97
CA ALA A 119 -3.73 4.26 -17.88
C ALA A 119 -4.66 4.70 -19.02
N GLY A 120 -5.03 5.98 -19.11
CA GLY A 120 -5.92 6.47 -20.17
C GLY A 120 -7.41 6.21 -19.92
N HIS A 121 -7.83 6.00 -18.68
CA HIS A 121 -9.23 5.84 -18.26
C HIS A 121 -9.76 7.07 -17.48
N PRO A 122 -9.94 8.24 -18.13
CA PRO A 122 -10.33 9.47 -17.44
C PRO A 122 -11.72 9.43 -16.80
N ASP A 123 -12.65 8.67 -17.37
CA ASP A 123 -13.98 8.39 -16.82
C ASP A 123 -13.90 7.65 -15.48
N ARG A 124 -13.04 6.63 -15.41
CA ARG A 124 -12.78 5.89 -14.17
C ARG A 124 -12.04 6.74 -13.15
N ALA A 125 -11.08 7.54 -13.60
CA ALA A 125 -10.36 8.48 -12.74
C ALA A 125 -11.33 9.47 -12.09
N LEU A 126 -12.28 10.03 -12.85
CA LEU A 126 -13.30 10.94 -12.33
C LEU A 126 -14.18 10.27 -11.27
N LYS A 127 -14.61 9.02 -11.52
CA LYS A 127 -15.38 8.24 -10.56
C LYS A 127 -14.65 8.09 -9.22
N TRP A 128 -13.34 7.81 -9.24
CA TRP A 128 -12.53 7.69 -8.03
C TRP A 128 -12.26 9.03 -7.33
N SER A 129 -12.13 10.12 -8.09
CA SER A 129 -12.03 11.47 -7.53
C SER A 129 -13.33 11.91 -6.85
N HIS A 130 -14.49 11.60 -7.44
CA HIS A 130 -15.80 11.92 -6.87
C HIS A 130 -16.17 11.06 -5.68
N ARG A 131 -15.63 9.83 -5.57
CA ARG A 131 -15.81 8.99 -4.37
C ARG A 131 -15.25 9.63 -3.09
N GLN A 132 -14.50 10.73 -3.21
CA GLN A 132 -13.96 11.51 -2.09
C GLN A 132 -14.92 12.59 -1.56
N LEU A 133 -16.07 12.80 -2.22
CA LEU A 133 -17.15 13.70 -1.84
C LEU A 133 -18.37 12.90 -1.40
#